data_AF-A0AAD5GUI5-F1
#
_entry.id   AF-A0AAD5GUI5-F1
#
_cell.length_a   1.000
_cell.length_b   1.000
_cell.length_c   1.000
_cell.angle_alpha   90.00
_cell.angle_beta   90.00
_cell.angle_gamma   90.00
#
_symmetry.space_group_name_H-M   'P 1'
#
loop_
_entity.id
_entity.type
_entity.pdbx_description
1 polymer ?
#
loop_
_entity_poly.entity_id
_entity_poly.type
_entity_poly.pdbx_seq_one_letter_code
_entity_poly.pdbx_strand_id
1 'polypeptide(L)'
;MAAANAPITMKEALTLPSIGINPQFITFTNVTMESDKFICVRETSPQNSVVIIDMNMPMQPLRRPITADSALMNPISKILALKAQLPGTTQDHLQIFNIEMKAKMKSHQMPEQ
;
A
#
# COMPACT_ATOMS: atom_id res chain seq x y z
N MET A 1 -22.48 28.94 -24.22
CA MET A 1 -23.12 28.79 -22.91
C MET A 1 -22.04 28.54 -21.88
N ALA A 2 -21.83 29.48 -20.95
CA ALA A 2 -20.83 29.34 -19.90
C ALA A 2 -21.30 28.26 -18.92
N ALA A 3 -20.51 27.20 -18.75
CA ALA A 3 -20.71 26.29 -17.64
C ALA A 3 -20.53 27.12 -16.35
N ALA A 4 -21.60 27.27 -15.59
CA ALA A 4 -21.59 27.95 -14.31
C ALA A 4 -20.46 27.37 -13.43
N ASN A 5 -19.65 28.24 -12.81
CA ASN A 5 -18.56 27.86 -11.91
C ASN A 5 -19.08 26.91 -10.83
N ALA A 6 -18.89 25.60 -11.02
CA ALA A 6 -19.25 24.61 -10.05
C ALA A 6 -18.41 24.83 -8.78
N PRO A 7 -19.00 24.68 -7.57
CA PRO A 7 -18.29 24.89 -6.30
C PRO A 7 -17.21 23.84 -6.04
N ILE A 8 -17.11 22.81 -6.89
CA ILE A 8 -16.14 21.72 -6.79
C ILE A 8 -15.49 21.47 -8.15
N THR A 9 -14.21 21.14 -8.13
CA THR A 9 -13.49 20.61 -9.29
C THR A 9 -13.33 19.11 -9.09
N MET A 10 -13.95 18.32 -9.96
CA MET A 10 -13.77 16.87 -9.97
C MET A 10 -12.61 16.55 -10.92
N LYS A 11 -11.65 15.76 -10.45
CA LYS A 11 -10.53 15.28 -11.26
C LYS A 11 -10.29 13.81 -10.96
N GLU A 12 -10.28 13.00 -12.00
CA GLU A 12 -9.77 11.64 -11.93
C GLU A 12 -8.24 11.69 -11.89
N ALA A 13 -7.65 11.22 -10.78
CA ALA A 13 -6.20 11.24 -10.60
C ALA A 13 -5.51 10.04 -11.27
N LEU A 14 -6.08 8.84 -11.08
CA LEU A 14 -5.50 7.59 -11.53
C LEU A 14 -6.56 6.48 -11.55
N THR A 15 -6.53 5.63 -12.57
CA THR A 15 -7.26 4.36 -12.59
C THR A 15 -6.30 3.22 -12.27
N LEU A 16 -6.45 2.58 -11.10
CA LEU A 16 -5.58 1.47 -10.66
C LEU A 16 -5.48 0.32 -11.69
N PRO A 17 -6.56 -0.08 -12.40
CA PRO A 17 -6.45 -1.11 -13.44
C PRO A 17 -5.53 -0.73 -14.60
N SER A 18 -5.39 0.56 -14.94
CA SER A 18 -4.55 1.01 -16.06
C SER A 18 -3.05 0.81 -15.80
N ILE A 19 -2.64 0.73 -14.54
CA ILE A 19 -1.25 0.47 -14.11
C ILE A 19 -1.03 -1.01 -13.73
N GLY A 20 -1.94 -1.89 -14.15
CA GLY A 20 -1.82 -3.33 -14.01
C GLY A 20 -2.23 -3.87 -12.63
N ILE A 21 -2.97 -3.11 -11.81
CA ILE A 21 -3.58 -3.66 -10.59
C ILE A 21 -4.81 -4.46 -10.97
N ASN A 22 -4.87 -5.72 -10.54
CA ASN A 22 -6.05 -6.53 -10.81
C ASN A 22 -7.26 -6.01 -9.99
N PRO A 23 -8.43 -5.77 -10.62
CA PRO A 23 -9.63 -5.30 -9.94
C PRO A 23 -10.04 -6.10 -8.71
N GLN A 24 -9.74 -7.41 -8.66
CA GLN A 24 -10.04 -8.26 -7.51
C GLN A 24 -9.33 -7.81 -6.22
N PHE A 25 -8.21 -7.09 -6.34
CA PHE A 25 -7.43 -6.58 -5.21
C PHE A 25 -7.82 -5.15 -4.84
N ILE A 26 -8.75 -4.51 -5.56
CA ILE A 26 -9.24 -3.17 -5.26
C ILE A 26 -10.35 -3.27 -4.20
N THR A 27 -9.96 -3.62 -2.98
CA THR A 27 -10.86 -3.79 -1.83
C THR A 27 -10.28 -3.11 -0.60
N PHE A 28 -11.12 -2.79 0.38
CA PHE A 28 -10.69 -2.15 1.63
C PHE A 28 -9.60 -2.95 2.37
N THR A 29 -9.64 -4.27 2.26
CA THR A 29 -8.66 -5.17 2.91
C THR A 29 -7.28 -5.10 2.24
N ASN A 30 -7.23 -4.81 0.94
CA ASN A 30 -6.01 -4.94 0.14
C ASN A 30 -5.42 -3.59 -0.28
N VAL A 31 -6.22 -2.53 -0.38
CA VAL A 31 -5.78 -1.18 -0.76
C VAL A 31 -5.76 -0.28 0.46
N THR A 32 -4.63 0.38 0.68
CA THR A 32 -4.44 1.37 1.75
C THR A 32 -3.91 2.68 1.17
N MET A 33 -4.41 3.79 1.72
CA MET A 33 -4.07 5.15 1.31
C MET A 33 -4.02 6.04 2.55
N GLU A 34 -2.83 6.11 3.16
CA GLU A 34 -2.61 6.90 4.38
C GLU A 34 -2.35 8.39 4.09
N SER A 35 -2.09 8.73 2.81
CA SER A 35 -1.84 10.11 2.35
C SER A 35 -2.09 10.23 0.84
N ASP A 36 -1.98 11.45 0.33
CA ASP A 36 -2.00 11.74 -1.11
C ASP A 36 -0.71 11.32 -1.85
N LYS A 37 0.32 10.85 -1.14
CA LYS A 37 1.64 10.50 -1.70
C LYS A 37 1.72 9.07 -2.20
N PHE A 38 1.12 8.13 -1.47
CA PHE A 38 1.29 6.71 -1.73
C PHE A 38 -0.03 5.96 -1.65
N ILE A 39 -0.22 5.05 -2.61
CA ILE A 39 -1.25 4.01 -2.55
C ILE A 39 -0.52 2.67 -2.45
N CYS A 40 -0.92 1.84 -1.50
CA CYS A 40 -0.37 0.51 -1.31
C CYS A 40 -1.45 -0.53 -1.61
N VAL A 41 -1.13 -1.51 -2.44
CA VAL A 41 -2.04 -2.59 -2.83
C VAL A 41 -1.39 -3.93 -2.53
N ARG A 42 -2.09 -4.81 -1.82
CA ARG A 42 -1.68 -6.19 -1.59
C ARG A 42 -2.30 -7.10 -2.64
N GLU A 43 -1.46 -7.76 -3.41
CA GLU A 43 -1.86 -8.79 -4.38
C GLU A 43 -1.51 -10.16 -3.80
N THR A 44 -2.45 -11.10 -3.81
CA THR A 44 -2.26 -12.44 -3.23
C THR A 44 -2.20 -13.57 -4.26
N SER A 45 -2.33 -13.24 -5.54
CA SER A 45 -2.29 -14.20 -6.65
C SER A 45 -1.66 -13.56 -7.89
N PRO A 46 -0.71 -14.22 -8.59
CA PRO A 46 -0.23 -15.59 -8.38
C PRO A 46 0.79 -15.76 -7.25
N GLN A 47 1.36 -14.67 -6.74
CA GLN A 47 2.27 -14.65 -5.59
C GLN A 47 1.94 -13.44 -4.70
N ASN A 48 2.10 -13.59 -3.39
CA ASN A 48 1.94 -12.49 -2.45
C ASN A 48 2.94 -11.38 -2.74
N SER A 49 2.43 -10.20 -3.07
CA SER A 49 3.23 -9.02 -3.32
C SER A 49 2.53 -7.77 -2.83
N VAL A 50 3.33 -6.77 -2.48
CA VAL A 50 2.87 -5.44 -2.14
C VAL A 50 3.30 -4.51 -3.27
N VAL A 51 2.32 -3.86 -3.88
CA VAL A 51 2.49 -2.88 -4.95
C VAL A 51 2.36 -1.49 -4.33
N ILE A 52 3.42 -0.70 -4.46
CA ILE A 52 3.48 0.67 -3.95
C ILE A 52 3.45 1.62 -5.14
N ILE A 53 2.45 2.48 -5.15
CA ILE A 53 2.21 3.48 -6.19
C ILE A 53 2.57 4.83 -5.61
N ASP A 54 3.60 5.46 -6.17
CA ASP A 54 3.97 6.85 -5.85
C ASP A 54 3.13 7.79 -6.71
N MET A 55 2.35 8.66 -6.10
CA MET A 55 1.46 9.58 -6.82
C MET A 55 2.23 10.67 -7.60
N ASN A 56 3.53 10.85 -7.35
CA ASN A 56 4.39 11.68 -8.21
C ASN A 56 4.80 10.95 -9.49
N MET A 57 4.83 9.61 -9.48
CA MET A 57 5.21 8.75 -10.60
C MET A 57 4.27 7.53 -10.73
N PRO A 58 2.96 7.74 -10.94
CA PRO A 58 1.96 6.67 -10.84
C PRO A 58 2.11 5.58 -11.91
N MET A 59 2.77 5.91 -13.03
CA MET A 59 3.01 4.97 -14.14
C MET A 59 4.12 3.95 -13.86
N GLN A 60 4.85 4.06 -12.74
CA GLN A 60 5.94 3.17 -12.37
C GLN A 60 5.70 2.54 -10.98
N PRO A 61 4.67 1.69 -10.82
CA PRO A 61 4.39 1.04 -9.55
C PRO A 61 5.52 0.10 -9.14
N LEU A 62 5.97 0.21 -7.89
CA LEU A 62 7.00 -0.66 -7.32
C LEU A 62 6.34 -1.92 -6.75
N ARG A 63 6.56 -3.07 -7.39
CA ARG A 63 6.11 -4.38 -6.89
C ARG A 63 7.22 -5.04 -6.08
N ARG A 64 6.94 -5.41 -4.82
CA ARG A 64 7.88 -6.19 -4.00
C ARG A 64 7.23 -7.49 -3.53
N PRO A 65 7.94 -8.64 -3.61
CA PRO A 65 7.45 -9.91 -3.10
C PRO A 65 7.48 -9.87 -1.57
N ILE A 66 6.35 -9.52 -0.96
CA ILE A 66 6.19 -9.35 0.48
C ILE A 66 4.91 -10.09 0.88
N THR A 67 5.04 -11.03 1.81
CA THR A 67 3.91 -11.71 2.44
C THR A 67 3.57 -10.98 3.73
N ALA A 68 2.40 -10.33 3.76
CA ALA A 68 1.89 -9.63 4.93
C ALA A 68 0.36 -9.58 4.90
N ASP A 69 -0.24 -9.64 6.08
CA ASP A 69 -1.69 -9.52 6.30
C ASP A 69 -2.15 -8.07 6.17
N SER A 70 -1.26 -7.12 6.45
CA SER A 70 -1.53 -5.70 6.27
C SER A 70 -0.25 -4.95 5.91
N ALA A 71 -0.39 -3.92 5.08
CA ALA A 71 0.70 -3.08 4.63
C ALA A 71 0.24 -1.62 4.59
N LEU A 72 0.97 -0.74 5.27
CA LEU A 72 0.70 0.69 5.34
C LEU A 72 1.96 1.47 4.97
N MET A 73 1.79 2.52 4.17
CA MET A 73 2.88 3.43 3.83
C MET A 73 2.89 4.62 4.78
N ASN A 74 4.09 5.07 5.14
CA ASN A 74 4.25 6.30 5.89
C ASN A 74 3.79 7.52 5.05
N PRO A 75 3.10 8.52 5.64
CA PRO A 75 2.48 9.63 4.89
C PRO A 75 3.43 10.53 4.10
N ILE A 76 4.74 10.51 4.40
CA ILE A 76 5.72 11.45 3.84
C ILE A 76 6.88 10.70 3.17
N SER A 77 7.56 9.85 3.94
CA SER A 77 8.77 9.11 3.53
C SER A 77 8.45 7.71 3.03
N LYS A 78 9.35 7.10 2.25
CA LYS A 78 9.24 5.73 1.71
C LYS A 78 9.53 4.64 2.76
N ILE A 79 8.74 4.65 3.82
CA ILE A 79 8.78 3.69 4.92
C ILE A 79 7.48 2.89 4.89
N LEU A 80 7.60 1.57 4.94
CA LEU A 80 6.49 0.62 4.89
C LEU A 80 6.35 -0.06 6.26
N ALA A 81 5.16 0.00 6.83
CA ALA A 81 4.77 -0.79 7.99
C ALA A 81 4.05 -2.06 7.50
N LEU A 82 4.47 -3.21 8.00
CA LEU A 82 3.96 -4.53 7.65
C LEU A 82 3.48 -5.23 8.90
N LYS A 83 2.33 -5.90 8.81
CA LYS A 83 1.83 -6.84 9.80
C LYS A 83 1.77 -8.21 9.16
N ALA A 84 2.41 -9.20 9.77
CA ALA A 84 2.33 -10.59 9.34
C ALA A 84 2.15 -11.50 10.55
N GLN A 85 1.30 -12.51 10.45
CA GLN A 85 1.28 -13.61 11.40
C GLN A 85 2.49 -14.53 11.20
N LEU A 86 3.16 -14.86 12.29
CA LEU A 86 4.23 -15.86 12.28
C LEU A 86 3.62 -17.27 12.16
N PRO A 87 4.09 -18.11 11.22
CA PRO A 87 3.60 -19.47 11.07
C PRO A 87 3.69 -20.25 12.38
N GLY A 88 2.58 -20.86 12.81
CA GLY A 88 2.52 -21.63 14.06
C GLY A 88 2.26 -20.81 15.32
N THR A 89 2.04 -19.50 15.21
CA THR A 89 1.60 -18.65 16.32
C THR A 89 0.39 -17.82 15.92
N THR A 90 -0.42 -17.40 16.89
CA THR A 90 -1.48 -16.40 16.72
C THR A 90 -0.94 -14.98 16.82
N GLN A 91 0.37 -14.80 17.01
CA GLN A 91 0.97 -13.53 17.33
C GLN A 91 1.24 -12.69 16.07
N ASP A 92 0.84 -11.43 16.15
CA ASP A 92 1.10 -10.44 15.11
C ASP A 92 2.55 -9.96 15.19
N HIS A 93 3.26 -10.06 14.08
CA HIS A 93 4.60 -9.54 13.92
C HIS A 93 4.56 -8.26 13.08
N LEU A 94 4.85 -7.14 13.75
CA LEU A 94 4.92 -5.81 13.15
C LEU A 94 6.35 -5.51 12.71
N GLN A 95 6.52 -5.03 11.49
CA GLN A 95 7.81 -4.65 10.94
C GLN A 95 7.73 -3.27 10.30
N ILE A 96 8.76 -2.45 10.51
CA ILE A 96 8.95 -1.17 9.82
C ILE A 96 10.16 -1.34 8.89
N PHE A 97 9.93 -1.12 7.61
CA PHE A 97 10.92 -1.31 6.56
C PHE A 97 11.14 -0.02 5.79
N ASN A 98 12.39 0.42 5.67
CA ASN A 98 12.75 1.53 4.81
C ASN A 98 12.99 1.01 3.39
N ILE A 99 12.16 1.45 2.44
CA ILE A 99 12.19 0.97 1.05
C ILE A 99 13.45 1.46 0.33
N GLU A 100 13.90 2.68 0.62
CA GLU A 100 15.07 3.33 0.00
C GLU A 100 16.37 2.68 0.46
N MET A 101 16.52 2.54 1.78
CA MET A 101 17.71 1.90 2.37
C MET A 101 17.67 0.37 2.22
N LYS A 102 16.55 -0.20 1.78
CA LYS A 102 16.28 -1.65 1.74
C LYS A 102 16.58 -2.33 3.09
N ALA A 103 16.30 -1.62 4.17
CA ALA A 103 16.69 -2.02 5.52
C ALA A 103 15.48 -2.06 6.45
N LYS A 104 15.46 -3.07 7.32
CA LYS A 104 14.50 -3.18 8.40
C LYS A 104 14.87 -2.18 9.49
N MET A 105 13.98 -1.21 9.77
CA MET A 105 14.21 -0.19 10.79
C MET A 105 13.87 -0.70 12.19
N LYS A 106 12.73 -1.41 12.32
CA LYS A 106 12.26 -1.93 13.60
C LYS A 106 11.38 -3.17 13.38
N SER A 107 11.34 -4.05 14.37
CA SER A 107 10.27 -5.03 14.49
C SER A 107 9.80 -5.13 15.92
N HIS A 108 8.55 -5.54 16.06
CA HIS A 108 7.94 -5.86 17.33
C HIS A 108 7.02 -7.06 17.14
N GLN A 109 7.15 -8.06 18.02
CA GLN A 109 6.19 -9.15 18.13
C GLN A 109 5.20 -8.74 19.19
N MET A 110 3.92 -8.62 18.82
CA MET A 110 2.87 -8.25 19.76
C MET A 110 2.77 -9.35 20.82
N PRO A 111 2.79 -9.00 22.13
CA PRO A 111 2.45 -9.94 23.18
C PRO A 111 1.00 -10.41 23.00
N GLU A 112 0.69 -11.64 23.41
CA GLU A 112 -0.69 -12.14 23.44
C GLU A 112 -1.61 -11.18 24.21
N GLN A 113 -2.83 -11.00 23.69
CA GLN A 113 -3.98 -10.50 24.46
C GLN A 113 -4.68 -11.66 25.13
#